data_AF-A0A2D8PVM1-F1
#
_entry.id   AF-A0A2D8PVM1-F1
#
_cell.length_a   1.000
_cell.length_b   1.000
_cell.length_c   1.000
_cell.angle_alpha   90.00
_cell.angle_beta   90.00
_cell.angle_gamma   90.00
#
_symmetry.space_group_name_H-M   'P 1'
#
loop_
_entity.id
_entity.type
_entity.pdbx_description
1 polymer ?
#
loop_
_entity_poly.entity_id
_entity_poly.type
_entity_poly.pdbx_seq_one_letter_code
_entity_poly.pdbx_strand_id
1 'polypeptide(L)'
;MTDRIEIGDLQVAKVLYDFINDEALPGTDIDQEDFWAAVVEILGDLAPKNRVLLEKRDSIQAQINAWHRDRRGVDFDAVAYKEFLSEIGYLVPEGGEFSVDTSNVDEEISSIAGPQLVVPVMNARYALNAANARWGSLYDALYGTDAIPSDGGAEAGREYNPVRGQKVIDFARAFLDEAAPMSVGSHADIRAYSVHGGQLAAETRDGSIIRLADTNRFVGYRGDPASPEAVSFVNNGIHFEIRINRNHPIGKEDPAGIADVVVESAITTIMDCEDSIAAVDAEDKVIAYRNWLGLMRGDLTESFEKGGETVHRKLNADHIYTSPAGSAEYTVPGRSLMLIRNVGHLMTIDAIQDKDGNDMPEGIQDAIFTTL
;
A
#
# COMPACT_ATOMS: atom_id res chain seq x y z
N MET A 1 25.09 -3.41 26.36
CA MET A 1 25.84 -4.63 25.99
C MET A 1 24.79 -5.54 25.39
N THR A 2 24.86 -5.77 24.09
CA THR A 2 23.93 -6.62 23.35
C THR A 2 24.37 -8.07 23.56
N ASP A 3 23.50 -8.91 24.11
CA ASP A 3 23.76 -10.35 24.19
C ASP A 3 23.78 -10.93 22.77
N ARG A 4 24.73 -11.83 22.47
CA ARG A 4 24.92 -12.38 21.12
C ARG A 4 24.99 -13.91 21.14
N ILE A 5 24.61 -14.52 20.02
CA ILE A 5 24.67 -15.95 19.74
C ILE A 5 25.68 -16.18 18.62
N GLU A 6 26.61 -17.12 18.81
CA GLU A 6 27.57 -17.52 17.80
C GLU A 6 26.94 -18.54 16.83
N ILE A 7 27.02 -18.25 15.53
CA ILE A 7 26.48 -19.09 14.45
C ILE A 7 27.52 -19.15 13.34
N GLY A 8 28.28 -20.24 13.29
CA GLY A 8 29.44 -20.32 12.40
C GLY A 8 30.43 -19.18 12.69
N ASP A 9 30.71 -18.36 11.67
CA ASP A 9 31.59 -17.19 11.77
C ASP A 9 30.82 -15.88 12.07
N LEU A 10 29.53 -15.95 12.42
CA LEU A 10 28.70 -14.78 12.73
C LEU A 10 28.40 -14.67 14.24
N GLN A 11 28.22 -13.44 14.69
CA GLN A 11 27.71 -13.09 16.02
C GLN A 11 26.39 -12.34 15.89
N VAL A 12 25.28 -13.04 16.13
CA VAL A 12 23.91 -12.52 15.94
C VAL A 12 23.38 -11.97 17.25
N ALA A 13 22.79 -10.78 17.24
CA ALA A 13 22.11 -10.22 18.41
C ALA A 13 21.01 -11.18 18.89
N LYS A 14 20.99 -11.49 20.19
CA LYS A 14 20.09 -12.50 20.76
C LYS A 14 18.62 -12.17 20.50
N VAL A 15 18.23 -10.90 20.56
CA VAL A 15 16.85 -10.45 20.27
C VAL A 15 16.42 -10.79 18.84
N LEU A 16 17.32 -10.67 17.86
CA LEU A 16 17.06 -11.03 16.48
C LEU A 16 17.02 -12.55 16.31
N TYR A 17 17.98 -13.27 16.91
CA TYR A 17 18.02 -14.73 16.87
C TYR A 17 16.73 -15.35 17.43
N ASP A 18 16.32 -14.92 18.63
CA ASP A 18 15.12 -15.41 19.29
C ASP A 18 13.87 -15.08 18.45
N PHE A 19 13.74 -13.85 17.92
CA PHE A 19 12.63 -13.48 17.02
C PHE A 19 12.54 -14.41 15.80
N ILE A 20 13.66 -14.65 15.11
CA ILE A 20 13.65 -15.48 13.89
C ILE A 20 13.24 -16.92 14.22
N ASN A 21 13.76 -17.51 15.29
CA ASN A 21 13.48 -18.91 15.61
C ASN A 21 12.13 -19.14 16.26
N ASP A 22 11.70 -18.24 17.14
CA ASP A 22 10.49 -18.42 17.94
C ASP A 22 9.25 -17.82 17.26
N GLU A 23 9.42 -16.83 16.37
CA GLU A 23 8.30 -16.11 15.73
C GLU A 23 8.25 -16.28 14.20
N ALA A 24 9.37 -16.09 13.48
CA ALA A 24 9.36 -16.02 12.00
C ALA A 24 9.42 -17.39 11.31
N LEU A 25 10.36 -18.26 11.68
CA LEU A 25 10.53 -19.60 11.10
C LEU A 25 9.30 -20.52 11.27
N PRO A 26 8.60 -20.54 12.41
CA PRO A 26 7.47 -21.44 12.60
C PRO A 26 6.34 -21.24 11.56
N GLY A 27 6.15 -22.26 10.71
CA GLY A 27 5.13 -22.27 9.66
C GLY A 27 5.67 -22.10 8.23
N THR A 28 6.98 -21.90 8.05
CA THR A 28 7.63 -21.72 6.74
C THR A 28 8.13 -23.02 6.08
N ASP A 29 8.06 -24.15 6.78
CA ASP A 29 8.69 -25.44 6.41
C ASP A 29 10.24 -25.40 6.25
N ILE A 30 10.89 -24.31 6.66
CA ILE A 30 12.35 -24.16 6.63
C ILE A 30 12.95 -24.64 7.95
N ASP A 31 13.97 -25.50 7.88
CA ASP A 31 14.72 -25.95 9.06
C ASP A 31 15.62 -24.82 9.60
N GLN A 32 15.68 -24.72 10.93
CA GLN A 32 16.43 -23.67 11.61
C GLN A 32 17.94 -23.74 11.34
N GLU A 33 18.54 -24.93 11.36
CA GLU A 33 19.98 -25.10 11.12
C GLU A 33 20.31 -24.77 9.66
N ASP A 34 19.50 -25.24 8.72
CA ASP A 34 19.65 -24.95 7.30
C ASP A 34 19.49 -23.45 6.99
N PHE A 35 18.52 -22.78 7.62
CA PHE A 35 18.33 -21.33 7.49
C PHE A 35 19.58 -20.57 7.91
N TRP A 36 20.08 -20.81 9.11
CA TRP A 36 21.24 -20.09 9.64
C TRP A 36 22.53 -20.41 8.87
N ALA A 37 22.69 -21.65 8.39
CA ALA A 37 23.79 -22.01 7.50
C ALA A 37 23.76 -21.19 6.21
N ALA A 38 22.58 -21.01 5.61
CA ALA A 38 22.40 -20.17 4.42
C ALA A 38 22.68 -18.69 4.71
N VAL A 39 22.29 -18.16 5.88
CA VAL A 39 22.62 -16.78 6.29
C VAL A 39 24.13 -16.56 6.35
N VAL A 40 24.87 -17.51 6.94
CA VAL A 40 26.35 -17.48 7.00
C VAL A 40 26.94 -17.47 5.58
N GLU A 41 26.46 -18.33 4.69
CA GLU A 41 26.94 -18.42 3.31
C GLU A 41 26.67 -17.12 2.51
N ILE A 42 25.44 -16.61 2.57
CA ILE A 42 25.01 -15.41 1.84
C ILE A 42 25.83 -14.19 2.29
N LEU A 43 25.94 -13.97 3.60
CA LEU A 43 26.72 -12.84 4.12
C LEU A 43 28.21 -12.99 3.83
N GLY A 44 28.75 -14.21 3.94
CA GLY A 44 30.15 -14.51 3.62
C GLY A 44 30.51 -14.21 2.15
N ASP A 45 29.62 -14.52 1.21
CA ASP A 45 29.84 -14.27 -0.22
C ASP A 45 29.54 -12.81 -0.64
N LEU A 46 28.44 -12.23 -0.14
CA LEU A 46 27.92 -10.97 -0.66
C LEU A 46 28.42 -9.73 0.09
N ALA A 47 28.76 -9.83 1.38
CA ALA A 47 29.25 -8.67 2.13
C ALA A 47 30.56 -8.08 1.55
N PRO A 48 31.56 -8.89 1.15
CA PRO A 48 32.76 -8.36 0.49
C PRO A 48 32.45 -7.66 -0.84
N LYS A 49 31.52 -8.21 -1.64
CA LYS A 49 31.10 -7.61 -2.92
C LYS A 49 30.40 -6.27 -2.70
N ASN A 50 29.54 -6.18 -1.68
CA ASN A 50 28.88 -4.92 -1.32
C ASN A 50 29.91 -3.83 -0.96
N ARG A 51 30.92 -4.15 -0.13
CA ARG A 51 32.00 -3.19 0.21
C ARG A 51 32.72 -2.66 -1.03
N VAL A 52 33.05 -3.53 -2.00
CA VAL A 52 33.66 -3.12 -3.28
C VAL A 52 32.75 -2.18 -4.08
N LEU A 53 31.43 -2.39 -4.07
CA LEU A 53 30.48 -1.48 -4.74
C LEU A 53 30.47 -0.10 -4.08
N LEU A 54 30.57 -0.02 -2.75
CA LEU A 54 30.64 1.26 -2.03
C LEU A 54 31.97 1.98 -2.31
N GLU A 55 33.10 1.27 -2.29
CA GLU A 55 34.40 1.83 -2.68
C GLU A 55 34.40 2.37 -4.12
N LYS A 56 33.68 1.70 -5.03
CA LYS A 56 33.51 2.18 -6.41
C LYS A 56 32.73 3.50 -6.47
N ARG A 57 31.70 3.67 -5.62
CA ARG A 57 30.96 4.95 -5.51
C ARG A 57 31.89 6.07 -5.03
N ASP A 58 32.67 5.82 -3.98
CA ASP A 58 33.63 6.80 -3.44
C ASP A 58 34.70 7.18 -4.45
N SER A 59 35.24 6.19 -5.16
CA SER A 59 36.25 6.39 -6.21
C SER A 59 35.72 7.26 -7.36
N ILE A 60 34.49 7.00 -7.82
CA ILE A 60 33.83 7.82 -8.86
C ILE A 60 33.61 9.24 -8.34
N GLN A 61 33.06 9.40 -7.14
CA GLN A 61 32.78 10.72 -6.57
C GLN A 61 34.06 11.53 -6.36
N ALA A 62 35.15 10.90 -5.94
CA ALA A 62 36.45 11.54 -5.80
C ALA A 62 36.99 12.07 -7.14
N GLN A 63 36.84 11.30 -8.23
CA GLN A 63 37.23 11.73 -9.57
C GLN A 63 36.39 12.90 -10.07
N ILE A 64 35.07 12.86 -9.87
CA ILE A 64 34.16 13.97 -10.22
C ILE A 64 34.55 15.24 -9.44
N ASN A 65 34.79 15.11 -8.13
CA ASN A 65 35.24 16.21 -7.29
C ASN A 65 36.57 16.81 -7.77
N ALA A 66 37.53 15.97 -8.15
CA ALA A 66 38.82 16.41 -8.69
C ALA A 66 38.65 17.15 -10.02
N TRP A 67 37.83 16.62 -10.95
CA TRP A 67 37.59 17.23 -12.26
C TRP A 67 37.10 18.67 -12.15
N HIS A 68 36.13 18.93 -11.25
CA HIS A 68 35.60 20.28 -11.01
C HIS A 68 36.61 21.19 -10.30
N ARG A 69 37.39 20.65 -9.34
CA ARG A 69 38.39 21.43 -8.60
C ARG A 69 39.51 21.93 -9.52
N ASP A 70 39.99 21.06 -10.40
CA ASP A 70 41.11 21.37 -11.31
C ASP A 70 40.70 22.33 -12.44
N ARG A 71 39.39 22.49 -12.68
CA ARG A 71 38.81 23.40 -13.68
C ARG A 71 38.12 24.61 -13.06
N ARG A 72 38.44 24.94 -11.81
CA ARG A 72 37.86 26.10 -11.13
C ARG A 72 38.15 27.40 -11.89
N GLY A 73 37.11 28.17 -12.19
CA GLY A 73 37.22 29.44 -12.92
C GLY A 73 37.31 29.29 -14.44
N VAL A 74 37.23 28.07 -14.96
CA VAL A 74 37.00 27.78 -16.37
C VAL A 74 35.49 27.64 -16.59
N ASP A 75 34.99 28.15 -17.71
CA ASP A 75 33.59 27.96 -18.10
C ASP A 75 33.28 26.46 -18.27
N PHE A 76 32.07 26.05 -17.89
CA PHE A 76 31.69 24.64 -17.92
C PHE A 76 31.52 24.13 -19.37
N ASP A 77 32.30 23.14 -19.75
CA ASP A 77 32.20 22.43 -21.02
C ASP A 77 31.46 21.10 -20.84
N ALA A 78 30.21 21.05 -21.31
CA ALA A 78 29.35 19.87 -21.21
C ALA A 78 29.84 18.69 -22.07
N VAL A 79 30.52 18.95 -23.19
CA VAL A 79 31.06 17.89 -24.06
C VAL A 79 32.23 17.21 -23.35
N ALA A 80 33.19 18.01 -22.88
CA ALA A 80 34.33 17.51 -22.12
C ALA A 80 33.92 16.82 -20.81
N TYR A 81 32.88 17.30 -20.14
CA TYR A 81 32.36 16.65 -18.93
C TYR A 81 31.72 15.29 -19.23
N LYS A 82 30.93 15.20 -20.31
CA LYS A 82 30.33 13.92 -20.72
C LYS A 82 31.40 12.90 -21.11
N GLU A 83 32.41 13.31 -21.87
CA GLU A 83 33.56 12.45 -22.22
C GLU A 83 34.27 11.93 -20.97
N PHE A 84 34.59 12.82 -20.03
CA PHE A 84 35.18 12.44 -18.74
C PHE A 84 34.32 11.41 -17.97
N LEU A 85 33.00 11.63 -17.87
CA LEU A 85 32.13 10.69 -17.17
C LEU A 85 32.10 9.31 -17.84
N SER A 86 32.20 9.25 -19.17
CA SER A 86 32.35 7.99 -19.89
C SER A 86 33.73 7.34 -19.66
N GLU A 87 34.81 8.12 -19.65
CA GLU A 87 36.18 7.63 -19.41
C GLU A 87 36.35 6.97 -18.04
N ILE A 88 35.73 7.53 -16.99
CA ILE A 88 35.80 6.95 -15.63
C ILE A 88 34.81 5.79 -15.42
N GLY A 89 34.01 5.46 -16.44
CA GLY A 89 33.00 4.41 -16.40
C GLY A 89 31.76 4.76 -15.57
N TYR A 90 31.45 6.05 -15.39
CA TYR A 90 30.20 6.50 -14.77
C TYR A 90 29.04 6.46 -15.77
N LEU A 91 29.26 7.00 -16.98
CA LEU A 91 28.33 6.84 -18.10
C LEU A 91 28.75 5.65 -18.96
N VAL A 92 27.98 4.57 -18.87
CA VAL A 92 28.17 3.37 -19.70
C VAL A 92 27.42 3.48 -21.03
N PRO A 93 27.86 2.76 -22.08
CA PRO A 93 27.09 2.67 -23.33
C PRO A 93 25.68 2.13 -23.08
N GLU A 94 24.71 2.69 -23.79
CA GLU A 94 23.34 2.16 -23.80
C GLU A 94 23.32 0.73 -24.35
N GLY A 95 22.61 -0.15 -23.67
CA GLY A 95 22.39 -1.53 -24.12
C GLY A 95 21.45 -1.59 -25.33
N GLY A 96 21.38 -2.75 -25.98
CA GLY A 96 20.37 -2.98 -27.01
C GLY A 96 18.95 -3.03 -26.44
N GLU A 97 17.94 -2.88 -27.31
CA GLU A 97 16.54 -3.04 -26.93
C GLU A 97 16.27 -4.45 -26.37
N PHE A 98 15.46 -4.52 -25.32
CA PHE A 98 14.97 -5.75 -24.72
C PHE A 98 13.60 -5.52 -24.09
N SER A 99 12.92 -6.62 -23.74
CA SER A 99 11.67 -6.60 -22.97
C SER A 99 11.88 -7.33 -21.65
N VAL A 100 11.22 -6.85 -20.58
CA VAL A 100 11.18 -7.57 -19.30
C VAL A 100 10.38 -8.87 -19.44
N ASP A 101 10.79 -9.92 -18.72
CA ASP A 101 10.21 -11.27 -18.77
C ASP A 101 9.61 -11.73 -17.43
N THR A 102 9.43 -10.81 -16.49
CA THR A 102 8.84 -11.07 -15.17
C THR A 102 7.43 -11.63 -15.32
N SER A 103 7.16 -12.74 -14.62
CA SER A 103 5.87 -13.43 -14.61
C SER A 103 5.36 -13.57 -13.18
N ASN A 104 4.10 -13.98 -13.02
CA ASN A 104 3.44 -14.12 -11.71
C ASN A 104 3.37 -12.79 -10.93
N VAL A 105 3.05 -11.71 -11.64
CA VAL A 105 2.84 -10.38 -11.05
C VAL A 105 1.33 -10.17 -10.86
N ASP A 106 0.91 -9.82 -9.65
CA ASP A 106 -0.48 -9.51 -9.32
C ASP A 106 -1.06 -8.38 -10.20
N GLU A 107 -2.39 -8.38 -10.36
CA GLU A 107 -3.11 -7.41 -11.22
C GLU A 107 -2.91 -5.97 -10.73
N GLU A 108 -2.82 -5.78 -9.41
CA GLU A 108 -2.53 -4.53 -8.73
C GLU A 108 -1.26 -3.83 -9.20
N ILE A 109 -0.29 -4.57 -9.76
CA ILE A 109 0.96 -4.04 -10.32
C ILE A 109 0.97 -4.13 -11.84
N SER A 110 0.42 -5.21 -12.41
CA SER A 110 0.57 -5.53 -13.83
C SER A 110 -0.45 -4.86 -14.75
N SER A 111 -1.65 -4.57 -14.27
CA SER A 111 -2.77 -4.17 -15.14
C SER A 111 -3.67 -3.06 -14.56
N ILE A 112 -3.62 -2.80 -13.26
CA ILE A 112 -4.43 -1.77 -12.59
C ILE A 112 -3.60 -0.49 -12.41
N ALA A 113 -4.15 0.65 -12.82
CA ALA A 113 -3.59 1.96 -12.53
C ALA A 113 -4.33 2.58 -11.33
N GLY A 114 -3.64 2.75 -10.20
CA GLY A 114 -4.23 3.36 -9.01
C GLY A 114 -3.20 3.89 -8.02
N PRO A 115 -3.66 4.54 -6.93
CA PRO A 115 -2.80 5.02 -5.85
C PRO A 115 -1.92 3.95 -5.21
N GLN A 116 -0.68 4.34 -4.89
CA GLN A 116 0.25 3.59 -4.04
C GLN A 116 0.54 4.39 -2.78
N LEU A 117 0.38 3.77 -1.60
CA LEU A 117 0.77 4.38 -0.33
C LEU A 117 2.20 3.99 0.05
N VAL A 118 2.82 4.79 0.93
CA VAL A 118 4.08 4.45 1.61
C VAL A 118 3.89 4.73 3.09
N VAL A 119 4.28 3.80 3.95
CA VAL A 119 3.99 3.88 5.38
C VAL A 119 5.12 3.29 6.24
N PRO A 120 5.49 3.93 7.36
CA PRO A 120 6.51 3.39 8.26
C PRO A 120 6.07 2.08 8.90
N VAL A 121 6.76 0.98 8.60
CA VAL A 121 6.36 -0.35 9.09
C VAL A 121 6.46 -0.48 10.61
N MET A 122 7.37 0.28 11.25
CA MET A 122 7.51 0.30 12.72
C MET A 122 6.26 0.83 13.43
N ASN A 123 5.38 1.58 12.75
CA ASN A 123 4.12 2.04 13.32
C ASN A 123 2.98 1.10 12.91
N ALA A 124 2.70 0.08 13.74
CA ALA A 124 1.66 -0.92 13.48
C ALA A 124 0.27 -0.30 13.20
N ARG A 125 -0.08 0.80 13.89
CA ARG A 125 -1.34 1.52 13.63
C ARG A 125 -1.38 2.07 12.21
N TYR A 126 -0.29 2.66 11.72
CA TYR A 126 -0.24 3.22 10.37
C TYR A 126 -0.18 2.10 9.32
N ALA A 127 0.63 1.06 9.54
CA ALA A 127 0.69 -0.10 8.67
C ALA A 127 -0.69 -0.77 8.49
N LEU A 128 -1.44 -0.99 9.58
CA LEU A 128 -2.81 -1.51 9.52
C LEU A 128 -3.76 -0.59 8.74
N ASN A 129 -3.63 0.72 8.90
CA ASN A 129 -4.47 1.66 8.15
C ASN A 129 -4.18 1.60 6.66
N ALA A 130 -2.89 1.54 6.30
CA ALA A 130 -2.48 1.50 4.90
C ALA A 130 -2.90 0.18 4.25
N ALA A 131 -2.70 -0.95 4.92
CA ALA A 131 -3.19 -2.25 4.45
C ALA A 131 -4.72 -2.23 4.24
N ASN A 132 -5.48 -1.60 5.15
CA ASN A 132 -6.93 -1.46 5.02
C ASN A 132 -7.39 -0.32 4.10
N ALA A 133 -6.48 0.54 3.63
CA ALA A 133 -6.80 1.71 2.82
C ALA A 133 -7.13 1.37 1.37
N ARG A 134 -7.11 0.08 0.97
CA ARG A 134 -7.63 -0.32 -0.34
C ARG A 134 -9.07 0.16 -0.53
N TRP A 135 -9.88 0.15 0.52
CA TRP A 135 -11.26 0.63 0.45
C TRP A 135 -11.47 1.82 1.38
N GLY A 136 -11.81 2.97 0.80
CA GLY A 136 -12.01 4.22 1.53
C GLY A 136 -13.42 4.78 1.35
N SER A 137 -13.99 5.33 2.43
CA SER A 137 -15.22 6.12 2.35
C SER A 137 -14.95 7.43 1.61
N LEU A 138 -15.61 7.63 0.47
CA LEU A 138 -15.54 8.90 -0.26
C LEU A 138 -16.23 10.01 0.53
N TYR A 139 -17.30 9.71 1.27
CA TYR A 139 -18.00 10.72 2.07
C TYR A 139 -17.09 11.23 3.19
N ASP A 140 -16.44 10.34 3.94
CA ASP A 140 -15.52 10.74 5.01
C ASP A 140 -14.31 11.51 4.45
N ALA A 141 -13.75 11.06 3.32
CA ALA A 141 -12.62 11.73 2.68
C ALA A 141 -12.96 13.15 2.23
N LEU A 142 -14.12 13.34 1.58
CA LEU A 142 -14.58 14.66 1.14
C LEU A 142 -14.97 15.56 2.32
N TYR A 143 -15.69 15.00 3.31
CA TYR A 143 -16.15 15.78 4.47
C TYR A 143 -14.97 16.22 5.35
N GLY A 144 -13.99 15.33 5.57
CA GLY A 144 -12.87 15.55 6.49
C GLY A 144 -11.71 16.38 5.93
N THR A 145 -11.73 16.73 4.64
CA THR A 145 -10.62 17.45 3.97
C THR A 145 -11.07 18.79 3.39
N ASP A 146 -10.14 19.58 2.88
CA ASP A 146 -10.40 20.83 2.18
C ASP A 146 -10.87 20.64 0.73
N ALA A 147 -11.02 19.39 0.25
CA ALA A 147 -11.63 19.07 -1.04
C ALA A 147 -13.05 19.63 -1.18
N ILE A 148 -13.77 19.74 -0.07
CA ILE A 148 -15.04 20.48 0.02
C ILE A 148 -14.77 21.84 0.68
N PRO A 149 -14.91 22.96 -0.04
CA PRO A 149 -14.72 24.29 0.51
C PRO A 149 -15.66 24.59 1.68
N SER A 150 -15.12 25.23 2.72
CA SER A 150 -15.85 25.62 3.93
C SER A 150 -16.72 26.87 3.76
N ASP A 151 -16.83 27.41 2.55
CA ASP A 151 -17.63 28.61 2.27
C ASP A 151 -19.14 28.36 2.33
N GLY A 152 -19.92 29.45 2.47
CA GLY A 152 -21.38 29.38 2.45
C GLY A 152 -22.00 28.58 3.61
N GLY A 153 -21.35 28.54 4.78
CA GLY A 153 -21.84 27.80 5.95
C GLY A 153 -21.49 26.31 5.93
N ALA A 154 -20.54 25.88 5.09
CA ALA A 154 -20.11 24.49 4.94
C ALA A 154 -18.85 24.16 5.75
N GLU A 155 -18.60 24.86 6.85
CA GLU A 155 -17.47 24.60 7.73
C GLU A 155 -17.55 23.18 8.32
N ALA A 156 -16.41 22.50 8.38
CA ALA A 156 -16.27 21.29 9.18
C ALA A 156 -16.32 21.62 10.67
N GLY A 157 -16.90 20.74 11.47
CA GLY A 157 -17.04 20.92 12.91
C GLY A 157 -17.06 19.58 13.65
N ARG A 158 -17.19 19.64 14.98
CA ARG A 158 -17.32 18.43 15.82
C ARG A 158 -18.64 17.70 15.58
N GLU A 159 -19.68 18.43 15.22
CA GLU A 159 -20.99 17.91 14.87
C GLU A 159 -21.15 17.88 13.34
N TYR A 160 -22.04 17.01 12.87
CA TYR A 160 -22.37 16.94 11.45
C TYR A 160 -23.04 18.25 11.01
N ASN A 161 -22.51 18.86 9.95
CA ASN A 161 -23.04 20.03 9.29
C ASN A 161 -23.79 19.60 8.03
N PRO A 162 -25.14 19.65 8.00
CA PRO A 162 -25.93 19.24 6.85
C PRO A 162 -25.62 20.03 5.58
N VAL A 163 -25.21 21.30 5.70
CA VAL A 163 -24.84 22.14 4.53
C VAL A 163 -23.59 21.59 3.86
N ARG A 164 -22.59 21.22 4.66
CA ARG A 164 -21.37 20.55 4.16
C ARG A 164 -21.68 19.14 3.64
N GLY A 165 -22.50 18.40 4.37
CA GLY A 165 -22.94 17.06 4.01
C GLY A 165 -23.64 17.02 2.64
N GLN A 166 -24.49 18.00 2.34
CA GLN A 166 -25.11 18.11 1.02
C GLN A 166 -24.08 18.33 -0.09
N LYS A 167 -23.08 19.19 0.11
CA LYS A 167 -21.98 19.38 -0.87
C LYS A 167 -21.21 18.08 -1.13
N VAL A 168 -21.00 17.27 -0.09
CA VAL A 168 -20.34 15.94 -0.19
C VAL A 168 -21.19 14.99 -1.03
N ILE A 169 -22.50 14.92 -0.76
CA ILE A 169 -23.44 14.08 -1.50
C ILE A 169 -23.46 14.52 -2.97
N ASP A 170 -23.59 15.83 -3.24
CA ASP A 170 -23.62 16.37 -4.60
C ASP A 170 -22.35 16.00 -5.38
N PHE A 171 -21.17 16.12 -4.75
CA PHE A 171 -19.91 15.68 -5.34
C PHE A 171 -19.93 14.18 -5.66
N ALA A 172 -20.35 13.35 -4.72
CA ALA A 172 -20.39 11.90 -4.92
C ALA A 172 -21.39 11.49 -6.02
N ARG A 173 -22.53 12.21 -6.16
CA ARG A 173 -23.47 11.99 -7.27
C ARG A 173 -22.84 12.33 -8.61
N ALA A 174 -22.14 13.45 -8.71
CA ALA A 174 -21.41 13.82 -9.92
C ALA A 174 -20.34 12.76 -10.28
N PHE A 175 -19.59 12.27 -9.29
CA PHE A 175 -18.66 11.16 -9.48
C PHE A 175 -19.35 9.91 -10.03
N LEU A 176 -20.51 9.51 -9.49
CA LEU A 176 -21.26 8.36 -9.98
C LEU A 176 -21.78 8.57 -11.41
N ASP A 177 -22.20 9.77 -11.77
CA ASP A 177 -22.62 10.12 -13.14
C ASP A 177 -21.47 9.97 -14.15
N GLU A 178 -20.23 10.20 -13.74
CA GLU A 178 -19.04 10.00 -14.58
C GLU A 178 -18.60 8.52 -14.61
N ALA A 179 -18.54 7.88 -13.44
CA ALA A 179 -17.95 6.56 -13.27
C ALA A 179 -18.92 5.40 -13.57
N ALA A 180 -20.22 5.58 -13.39
CA ALA A 180 -21.27 4.59 -13.67
C ALA A 180 -22.52 5.29 -14.26
N PRO A 181 -22.41 6.01 -15.39
CA PRO A 181 -23.50 6.80 -15.93
C PRO A 181 -24.76 5.97 -16.15
N MET A 182 -25.90 6.55 -15.79
CA MET A 182 -27.20 6.04 -16.20
C MET A 182 -27.44 6.33 -17.68
N SER A 183 -28.29 5.53 -18.32
CA SER A 183 -28.62 5.69 -19.74
C SER A 183 -29.27 7.04 -20.05
N VAL A 184 -30.00 7.59 -19.08
CA VAL A 184 -30.59 8.93 -19.08
C VAL A 184 -30.62 9.44 -17.63
N GLY A 185 -30.44 10.75 -17.45
CA GLY A 185 -30.59 11.41 -16.15
C GLY A 185 -29.32 11.34 -15.30
N SER A 186 -29.49 11.55 -13.98
CA SER A 186 -28.40 11.61 -13.00
C SER A 186 -28.69 10.72 -11.79
N HIS A 187 -27.64 10.23 -11.15
CA HIS A 187 -27.69 9.55 -9.85
C HIS A 187 -28.35 10.41 -8.76
N ALA A 188 -28.37 11.75 -8.89
CA ALA A 188 -29.04 12.66 -7.96
C ALA A 188 -30.58 12.51 -7.94
N ASP A 189 -31.16 11.96 -9.02
CA ASP A 189 -32.61 11.76 -9.17
C ASP A 189 -33.07 10.36 -8.74
N ILE A 190 -32.14 9.46 -8.39
CA ILE A 190 -32.47 8.09 -8.00
C ILE A 190 -33.06 8.06 -6.58
N ARG A 191 -34.06 7.21 -6.37
CA ARG A 191 -34.74 6.94 -5.08
C ARG A 191 -34.70 5.49 -4.63
N ALA A 192 -34.36 4.57 -5.52
CA ALA A 192 -34.11 3.18 -5.16
C ALA A 192 -33.20 2.52 -6.20
N TYR A 193 -32.39 1.58 -5.73
CA TYR A 193 -31.68 0.63 -6.57
C TYR A 193 -32.28 -0.75 -6.33
N SER A 194 -32.36 -1.57 -7.38
CA SER A 194 -32.71 -2.98 -7.31
C SER A 194 -32.00 -3.75 -8.42
N VAL A 195 -31.98 -5.07 -8.31
CA VAL A 195 -31.38 -5.97 -9.29
C VAL A 195 -32.46 -6.88 -9.85
N HIS A 196 -32.71 -6.79 -11.15
CA HIS A 196 -33.73 -7.57 -11.84
C HIS A 196 -33.14 -8.22 -13.09
N GLY A 197 -33.27 -9.54 -13.21
CA GLY A 197 -32.74 -10.29 -14.36
C GLY A 197 -31.24 -10.12 -14.55
N GLY A 198 -30.50 -9.94 -13.45
CA GLY A 198 -29.06 -9.68 -13.43
C GLY A 198 -28.61 -8.35 -13.97
N GLN A 199 -29.49 -7.36 -13.98
CA GLN A 199 -29.17 -5.98 -14.31
C GLN A 199 -29.54 -5.05 -13.16
N LEU A 200 -28.73 -4.03 -12.94
CA LEU A 200 -29.06 -2.93 -12.05
C LEU A 200 -30.22 -2.12 -12.65
N ALA A 201 -31.27 -1.94 -11.87
CA ALA A 201 -32.38 -1.05 -12.12
C ALA A 201 -32.34 0.07 -11.08
N ALA A 202 -32.57 1.30 -11.51
CA ALA A 202 -32.71 2.43 -10.61
C ALA A 202 -34.03 3.15 -10.85
N GLU A 203 -34.81 3.33 -9.79
CA GLU A 203 -36.06 4.07 -9.82
C GLU A 203 -35.79 5.54 -9.55
N THR A 204 -36.28 6.43 -10.42
CA THR A 204 -36.13 7.88 -10.25
C THR A 204 -37.30 8.48 -9.45
N ARG A 205 -37.23 9.78 -9.16
CA ARG A 205 -38.28 10.50 -8.40
C ARG A 205 -39.67 10.46 -9.04
N ASP A 206 -39.75 10.31 -10.36
CA ASP A 206 -41.03 10.24 -11.10
C ASP A 206 -41.59 8.81 -11.25
N GLY A 207 -40.88 7.82 -10.69
CA GLY A 207 -41.23 6.39 -10.75
C GLY A 207 -40.76 5.69 -12.03
N SER A 208 -40.05 6.38 -12.93
CA SER A 208 -39.40 5.74 -14.07
C SER A 208 -38.24 4.84 -13.61
N ILE A 209 -38.08 3.71 -14.31
CA ILE A 209 -36.96 2.79 -14.10
C ILE A 209 -35.95 3.01 -15.21
N ILE A 210 -34.73 3.37 -14.83
CA ILE A 210 -33.59 3.56 -15.71
C ILE A 210 -32.50 2.52 -15.40
N ARG A 211 -31.55 2.38 -16.34
CA ARG A 211 -30.44 1.42 -16.27
C ARG A 211 -29.11 2.14 -16.49
N LEU A 212 -28.01 1.47 -16.22
CA LEU A 212 -26.68 1.96 -16.61
C LEU A 212 -26.60 2.12 -18.14
N ALA A 213 -25.84 3.13 -18.59
CA ALA A 213 -25.49 3.32 -19.98
C ALA A 213 -24.61 2.17 -20.49
N ASP A 214 -23.71 1.67 -19.63
CA ASP A 214 -22.92 0.46 -19.85
C ASP A 214 -23.20 -0.55 -18.74
N THR A 215 -23.93 -1.62 -19.08
CA THR A 215 -24.31 -2.65 -18.11
C THR A 215 -23.14 -3.48 -17.60
N ASN A 216 -22.00 -3.49 -18.32
CA ASN A 216 -20.82 -4.25 -17.91
C ASN A 216 -20.10 -3.62 -16.72
N ARG A 217 -20.40 -2.36 -16.38
CA ARG A 217 -19.86 -1.69 -15.20
C ARG A 217 -20.45 -2.23 -13.90
N PHE A 218 -21.61 -2.91 -13.94
CA PHE A 218 -22.21 -3.51 -12.74
C PHE A 218 -21.54 -4.86 -12.42
N VAL A 219 -20.89 -4.92 -11.26
CA VAL A 219 -20.09 -6.08 -10.83
C VAL A 219 -20.91 -7.02 -9.94
N GLY A 220 -21.82 -6.48 -9.14
CA GLY A 220 -22.61 -7.29 -8.22
C GLY A 220 -23.24 -6.46 -7.11
N TYR A 221 -23.88 -7.17 -6.17
CA TYR A 221 -24.60 -6.56 -5.06
C TYR A 221 -24.44 -7.36 -3.77
N ARG A 222 -24.84 -6.77 -2.65
CA ARG A 222 -24.91 -7.44 -1.34
C ARG A 222 -26.32 -7.32 -0.77
N GLY A 223 -26.80 -8.39 -0.11
CA GLY A 223 -28.13 -8.44 0.48
C GLY A 223 -29.23 -8.85 -0.51
N ASP A 224 -30.47 -8.43 -0.25
CA ASP A 224 -31.62 -8.76 -1.10
C ASP A 224 -31.56 -7.99 -2.43
N PRO A 225 -31.65 -8.64 -3.61
CA PRO A 225 -31.65 -7.93 -4.89
C PRO A 225 -32.80 -6.91 -5.05
N ALA A 226 -33.94 -7.08 -4.38
CA ALA A 226 -35.04 -6.11 -4.43
C ALA A 226 -34.74 -4.82 -3.64
N SER A 227 -33.83 -4.90 -2.66
CA SER A 227 -33.41 -3.78 -1.81
C SER A 227 -31.97 -4.02 -1.31
N PRO A 228 -30.97 -3.88 -2.20
CA PRO A 228 -29.60 -4.26 -1.88
C PRO A 228 -29.01 -3.34 -0.82
N GLU A 229 -28.14 -3.90 0.02
CA GLU A 229 -27.34 -3.18 1.01
C GLU A 229 -26.12 -2.49 0.38
N ALA A 230 -25.66 -3.04 -0.75
CA ALA A 230 -24.65 -2.40 -1.58
C ALA A 230 -24.80 -2.82 -3.05
N VAL A 231 -24.44 -1.91 -3.95
CA VAL A 231 -24.29 -2.18 -5.39
C VAL A 231 -22.88 -1.77 -5.80
N SER A 232 -22.16 -2.68 -6.45
CA SER A 232 -20.75 -2.57 -6.78
C SER A 232 -20.54 -2.40 -8.28
N PHE A 233 -19.57 -1.56 -8.62
CA PHE A 233 -19.21 -1.20 -9.98
C PHE A 233 -17.71 -1.35 -10.20
N VAL A 234 -17.32 -1.41 -11.47
CA VAL A 234 -15.93 -1.27 -11.91
C VAL A 234 -15.84 -0.25 -13.05
N ASN A 235 -14.85 0.63 -12.98
CA ASN A 235 -14.50 1.56 -14.04
C ASN A 235 -12.98 1.72 -14.11
N ASN A 236 -12.40 1.56 -15.30
CA ASN A 236 -10.93 1.58 -15.50
C ASN A 236 -10.16 0.60 -14.59
N GLY A 237 -10.76 -0.56 -14.28
CA GLY A 237 -10.15 -1.56 -13.39
C GLY A 237 -10.23 -1.24 -11.90
N ILE A 238 -10.85 -0.12 -11.51
CA ILE A 238 -11.03 0.30 -10.13
C ILE A 238 -12.48 0.12 -9.71
N HIS A 239 -12.69 -0.53 -8.57
CA HIS A 239 -14.02 -0.77 -8.04
C HIS A 239 -14.52 0.37 -7.17
N PHE A 240 -15.85 0.48 -7.07
CA PHE A 240 -16.51 1.30 -6.06
C PHE A 240 -17.89 0.73 -5.76
N GLU A 241 -18.34 0.86 -4.52
CA GLU A 241 -19.68 0.44 -4.09
C GLU A 241 -20.47 1.61 -3.55
N ILE A 242 -21.75 1.65 -3.89
CA ILE A 242 -22.74 2.47 -3.21
C ILE A 242 -23.24 1.66 -2.02
N ARG A 243 -23.11 2.20 -0.80
CA ARG A 243 -23.68 1.59 0.41
C ARG A 243 -25.06 2.16 0.70
N ILE A 244 -26.05 1.29 0.84
CA ILE A 244 -27.44 1.64 1.06
C ILE A 244 -27.84 1.19 2.47
N ASN A 245 -28.17 2.15 3.31
CA ASN A 245 -28.66 1.90 4.66
C ASN A 245 -29.58 3.03 5.11
N ARG A 246 -30.89 2.79 5.05
CA ARG A 246 -31.93 3.75 5.46
C ARG A 246 -31.99 4.00 6.98
N ASN A 247 -31.28 3.21 7.79
CA ASN A 247 -31.14 3.44 9.23
C ASN A 247 -29.91 4.29 9.58
N HIS A 248 -28.98 4.48 8.63
CA HIS A 248 -27.80 5.32 8.82
C HIS A 248 -28.20 6.80 8.93
N PRO A 249 -27.55 7.63 9.77
CA PRO A 249 -27.89 9.05 9.91
C PRO A 249 -27.91 9.83 8.60
N ILE A 250 -27.01 9.51 7.65
CA ILE A 250 -26.99 10.11 6.31
C ILE A 250 -28.01 9.42 5.40
N GLY A 251 -28.02 8.08 5.38
CA GLY A 251 -28.86 7.31 4.46
C GLY A 251 -30.36 7.48 4.70
N LYS A 252 -30.79 7.81 5.93
CA LYS A 252 -32.21 8.12 6.20
C LYS A 252 -32.69 9.44 5.55
N GLU A 253 -31.77 10.36 5.26
CA GLU A 253 -32.06 11.67 4.65
C GLU A 253 -31.87 11.63 3.13
N ASP A 254 -31.10 10.67 2.63
CA ASP A 254 -30.93 10.42 1.20
C ASP A 254 -32.16 9.69 0.60
N PRO A 255 -32.75 10.19 -0.51
CA PRO A 255 -33.93 9.56 -1.13
C PRO A 255 -33.73 8.08 -1.50
N ALA A 256 -32.52 7.73 -1.96
CA ALA A 256 -32.12 6.37 -2.34
C ALA A 256 -31.65 5.52 -1.16
N GLY A 257 -31.58 6.08 0.05
CA GLY A 257 -31.06 5.37 1.21
C GLY A 257 -29.54 5.33 1.27
N ILE A 258 -28.84 6.13 0.46
CA ILE A 258 -27.38 6.03 0.32
C ILE A 258 -26.69 6.61 1.53
N ALA A 259 -25.96 5.73 2.22
CA ALA A 259 -25.20 6.05 3.41
C ALA A 259 -23.78 6.50 3.08
N ASP A 260 -23.19 5.97 2.00
CA ASP A 260 -21.82 6.26 1.58
C ASP A 260 -21.57 5.78 0.14
N VAL A 261 -20.48 6.27 -0.46
CA VAL A 261 -19.82 5.68 -1.63
C VAL A 261 -18.43 5.25 -1.20
N VAL A 262 -18.14 3.95 -1.28
CA VAL A 262 -16.82 3.41 -0.89
C VAL A 262 -16.04 3.07 -2.14
N VAL A 263 -14.82 3.59 -2.23
CA VAL A 263 -14.01 3.56 -3.44
C VAL A 263 -12.77 2.71 -3.19
N GLU A 264 -12.45 1.85 -4.15
CA GLU A 264 -11.17 1.16 -4.21
C GLU A 264 -10.08 2.19 -4.55
N SER A 265 -9.02 2.28 -3.74
CA SER A 265 -8.08 3.41 -3.75
C SER A 265 -6.62 2.97 -3.61
N ALA A 266 -6.10 2.70 -2.40
CA ALA A 266 -4.73 2.25 -2.24
C ALA A 266 -4.56 0.81 -2.76
N ILE A 267 -4.39 0.66 -4.07
CA ILE A 267 -4.24 -0.61 -4.76
C ILE A 267 -3.00 -1.34 -4.24
N THR A 268 -1.92 -0.59 -4.07
CA THR A 268 -0.68 -1.08 -3.45
C THR A 268 -0.21 -0.19 -2.30
N THR A 269 0.55 -0.76 -1.38
CA THR A 269 1.17 -0.07 -0.25
C THR A 269 2.60 -0.55 -0.06
N ILE A 270 3.54 0.37 0.05
CA ILE A 270 4.91 0.09 0.48
C ILE A 270 4.97 0.18 2.00
N MET A 271 5.17 -0.96 2.64
CA MET A 271 5.57 -1.06 4.04
C MET A 271 7.07 -0.77 4.11
N ASP A 272 7.44 0.29 4.83
CA ASP A 272 8.74 0.90 4.67
C ASP A 272 9.69 0.63 5.85
N CYS A 273 10.85 0.05 5.55
CA CYS A 273 11.98 -0.16 6.46
C CYS A 273 13.11 0.86 6.27
N GLU A 274 12.97 1.81 5.34
CA GLU A 274 14.01 2.76 4.96
C GLU A 274 13.68 4.17 5.47
N ASP A 275 13.43 5.13 4.59
CA ASP A 275 13.49 6.56 4.91
C ASP A 275 12.42 7.06 5.89
N SER A 276 11.32 6.33 6.10
CA SER A 276 10.24 6.77 7.02
C SER A 276 10.37 6.24 8.44
N ILE A 277 11.37 5.40 8.74
CA ILE A 277 11.63 4.90 10.09
C ILE A 277 13.03 5.28 10.58
N ALA A 278 13.26 5.11 11.88
CA ALA A 278 14.58 5.18 12.49
C ALA A 278 14.82 3.85 13.20
N ALA A 279 15.55 2.95 12.54
CA ALA A 279 15.94 1.67 13.11
C ALA A 279 17.47 1.54 13.08
N VAL A 280 18.10 1.60 14.25
CA VAL A 280 19.56 1.76 14.35
C VAL A 280 20.26 0.63 15.08
N ASP A 281 19.50 -0.31 15.65
CA ASP A 281 20.00 -1.50 16.34
C ASP A 281 19.09 -2.72 16.08
N ALA A 282 19.46 -3.86 16.67
CA ALA A 282 18.71 -5.11 16.51
C ALA A 282 17.29 -5.02 17.08
N GLU A 283 17.10 -4.32 18.19
CA GLU A 283 15.81 -4.13 18.83
C GLU A 283 14.84 -3.39 17.89
N ASP A 284 15.29 -2.31 17.26
CA ASP A 284 14.49 -1.55 16.30
C ASP A 284 14.14 -2.38 15.06
N LYS A 285 15.12 -3.10 14.49
CA LYS A 285 14.87 -3.97 13.31
C LYS A 285 13.87 -5.07 13.62
N VAL A 286 13.95 -5.67 14.80
CA VAL A 286 13.00 -6.69 15.25
C VAL A 286 11.58 -6.12 15.40
N ILE A 287 11.40 -4.84 15.75
CA ILE A 287 10.07 -4.19 15.71
C ILE A 287 9.55 -4.12 14.28
N ALA A 288 10.38 -3.68 13.33
CA ALA A 288 10.00 -3.59 11.92
C ALA A 288 9.63 -4.97 11.34
N TYR A 289 10.48 -5.98 11.56
CA TYR A 289 10.26 -7.35 11.08
C TYR A 289 9.04 -8.00 11.73
N ARG A 290 8.78 -7.76 13.02
CA ARG A 290 7.59 -8.32 13.68
C ARG A 290 6.29 -7.74 13.13
N ASN A 291 6.26 -6.43 12.85
CA ASN A 291 5.10 -5.83 12.21
C ASN A 291 4.90 -6.37 10.79
N TRP A 292 5.99 -6.55 10.03
CA TRP A 292 5.94 -7.19 8.71
C TRP A 292 5.42 -8.64 8.79
N LEU A 293 5.93 -9.44 9.72
CA LEU A 293 5.48 -10.81 9.97
C LEU A 293 3.98 -10.87 10.28
N GLY A 294 3.49 -9.98 11.15
CA GLY A 294 2.07 -9.91 11.48
C GLY A 294 1.19 -9.53 10.28
N LEU A 295 1.70 -8.72 9.34
CA LEU A 295 1.02 -8.42 8.08
C LEU A 295 0.98 -9.64 7.16
N MET A 296 2.09 -10.37 7.02
CA MET A 296 2.18 -11.57 6.19
C MET A 296 1.31 -12.71 6.71
N ARG A 297 1.21 -12.87 8.04
CA ARG A 297 0.34 -13.85 8.69
C ARG A 297 -1.13 -13.43 8.74
N GLY A 298 -1.42 -12.15 8.55
CA GLY A 298 -2.77 -11.61 8.64
C GLY A 298 -3.29 -11.40 10.07
N ASP A 299 -2.41 -11.49 11.09
CA ASP A 299 -2.77 -11.44 12.52
C ASP A 299 -2.28 -10.18 13.24
N LEU A 300 -1.70 -9.21 12.51
CA LEU A 300 -1.36 -7.90 13.08
C LEU A 300 -2.62 -7.23 13.65
N THR A 301 -2.53 -6.81 14.91
CA THR A 301 -3.58 -6.07 15.60
C THR A 301 -2.98 -4.94 16.42
N GLU A 302 -3.72 -3.84 16.57
CA GLU A 302 -3.29 -2.67 17.34
C GLU A 302 -4.48 -2.10 18.12
N SER A 303 -4.23 -1.57 19.32
CA SER A 303 -5.28 -1.06 20.21
C SER A 303 -5.01 0.40 20.56
N PHE A 304 -5.99 1.28 20.38
CA PHE A 304 -5.85 2.70 20.72
C PHE A 304 -7.14 3.31 21.25
N GLU A 305 -7.00 4.36 22.05
CA GLU A 305 -8.13 5.12 22.59
C GLU A 305 -8.73 6.07 21.54
N LYS A 306 -10.04 5.99 21.31
CA LYS A 306 -10.78 6.93 20.48
C LYS A 306 -12.12 7.26 21.13
N GLY A 307 -12.30 8.51 21.55
CA GLY A 307 -13.54 8.95 22.19
C GLY A 307 -13.78 8.38 23.59
N GLY A 308 -12.74 7.91 24.28
CA GLY A 308 -12.83 7.28 25.60
C GLY A 308 -13.13 5.77 25.57
N GLU A 309 -13.08 5.16 24.39
CA GLU A 309 -13.20 3.72 24.20
C GLU A 309 -11.92 3.18 23.55
N THR A 310 -11.49 1.99 24.00
CA THR A 310 -10.42 1.22 23.37
C THR A 310 -10.95 0.59 22.08
N VAL A 311 -10.35 0.93 20.95
CA VAL A 311 -10.65 0.37 19.64
C VAL A 311 -9.55 -0.61 19.26
N HIS A 312 -9.93 -1.85 18.94
CA HIS A 312 -9.04 -2.86 18.36
C HIS A 312 -9.13 -2.82 16.83
N ARG A 313 -8.00 -2.60 16.17
CA ARG A 313 -7.89 -2.59 14.71
C ARG A 313 -7.18 -3.86 14.24
N LYS A 314 -7.72 -4.46 13.19
CA LYS A 314 -7.17 -5.64 12.51
C LYS A 314 -7.28 -5.48 11.00
N LEU A 315 -6.66 -6.38 10.25
CA LEU A 315 -6.77 -6.43 8.79
C LEU A 315 -8.21 -6.75 8.34
N ASN A 316 -8.68 -6.04 7.32
CA ASN A 316 -10.01 -6.21 6.73
C ASN A 316 -10.09 -7.52 5.95
N ALA A 317 -11.27 -8.15 5.96
CA ALA A 317 -11.59 -9.25 5.07
C ALA A 317 -11.86 -8.75 3.64
N ASP A 318 -11.88 -9.67 2.69
CA ASP A 318 -12.20 -9.36 1.30
C ASP A 318 -13.66 -8.93 1.12
N HIS A 319 -13.91 -8.14 0.08
CA HIS A 319 -15.25 -7.69 -0.28
C HIS A 319 -15.92 -8.76 -1.15
N ILE A 320 -17.01 -9.34 -0.66
CA ILE A 320 -17.76 -10.40 -1.34
C ILE A 320 -19.11 -9.86 -1.80
N TYR A 321 -19.40 -10.06 -3.09
CA TYR A 321 -20.65 -9.67 -3.73
C TYR A 321 -21.33 -10.88 -4.36
N THR A 322 -22.66 -10.85 -4.44
CA THR A 322 -23.40 -11.70 -5.36
C THR A 322 -23.23 -11.14 -6.78
N SER A 323 -22.73 -11.98 -7.70
CA SER A 323 -22.60 -11.63 -9.11
C SER A 323 -23.94 -11.27 -9.75
N PRO A 324 -23.97 -10.57 -10.89
CA PRO A 324 -25.22 -10.14 -11.50
C PRO A 324 -26.13 -11.32 -11.86
N ALA A 325 -25.56 -12.47 -12.24
CA ALA A 325 -26.33 -13.69 -12.53
C ALA A 325 -26.99 -14.32 -11.28
N GLY A 326 -26.65 -13.88 -10.07
CA GLY A 326 -27.28 -14.33 -8.81
C GLY A 326 -26.80 -15.68 -8.28
N SER A 327 -25.99 -16.42 -9.04
CA SER A 327 -25.62 -17.81 -8.72
C SER A 327 -24.19 -18.00 -8.20
N ALA A 328 -23.33 -16.99 -8.34
CA ALA A 328 -21.92 -17.05 -7.97
C ALA A 328 -21.49 -15.83 -7.15
N GLU A 329 -20.47 -16.02 -6.32
CA GLU A 329 -19.78 -14.94 -5.61
C GLU A 329 -18.76 -14.25 -6.51
N TYR A 330 -18.61 -12.95 -6.33
CA TYR A 330 -17.54 -12.13 -6.89
C TYR A 330 -16.76 -11.51 -5.74
N THR A 331 -15.47 -11.85 -5.64
CA THR A 331 -14.61 -11.44 -4.53
C THR A 331 -13.58 -10.45 -5.02
N VAL A 332 -13.46 -9.33 -4.32
CA VAL A 332 -12.39 -8.33 -4.52
C VAL A 332 -11.57 -8.25 -3.24
N PRO A 333 -10.23 -8.26 -3.32
CA PRO A 333 -9.44 -8.23 -2.10
C PRO A 333 -9.72 -6.98 -1.26
N GLY A 334 -9.77 -7.16 0.06
CA GLY A 334 -10.15 -6.10 1.00
C GLY A 334 -8.97 -5.25 1.46
N ARG A 335 -7.76 -5.63 1.05
CA ARG A 335 -6.49 -5.08 1.53
C ARG A 335 -5.60 -4.68 0.36
N SER A 336 -4.80 -3.66 0.59
CA SER A 336 -3.78 -3.20 -0.36
C SER A 336 -2.75 -4.30 -0.59
N LEU A 337 -2.31 -4.50 -1.83
CA LEU A 337 -1.18 -5.37 -2.08
C LEU A 337 0.08 -4.74 -1.48
N MET A 338 0.77 -5.49 -0.62
CA MET A 338 1.87 -4.96 0.17
C MET A 338 3.21 -5.24 -0.49
N LEU A 339 3.98 -4.19 -0.74
CA LEU A 339 5.40 -4.25 -1.03
C LEU A 339 6.17 -3.96 0.26
N ILE A 340 7.40 -4.44 0.36
CA ILE A 340 8.34 -4.12 1.43
C ILE A 340 9.51 -3.32 0.85
N ARG A 341 9.80 -2.15 1.42
CA ARG A 341 10.98 -1.36 1.03
C ARG A 341 12.10 -1.62 2.01
N ASN A 342 13.01 -2.49 1.59
CA ASN A 342 14.26 -2.77 2.27
C ASN A 342 15.22 -1.58 2.12
N VAL A 343 16.17 -1.45 3.05
CA VAL A 343 17.21 -0.42 2.93
C VAL A 343 18.16 -0.71 1.75
N GLY A 344 18.74 0.35 1.19
CA GLY A 344 19.76 0.23 0.16
C GLY A 344 21.09 -0.40 0.64
N HIS A 345 22.09 -0.43 -0.24
CA HIS A 345 23.36 -1.13 0.02
C HIS A 345 24.32 -0.44 1.00
N LEU A 346 24.04 0.78 1.46
CA LEU A 346 25.01 1.63 2.17
C LEU A 346 25.27 1.18 3.60
N MET A 347 24.21 1.01 4.39
CA MET A 347 24.32 0.89 5.83
C MET A 347 24.73 -0.52 6.24
N THR A 348 25.51 -0.58 7.32
CA THR A 348 25.74 -1.79 8.12
C THR A 348 25.05 -1.60 9.46
N ILE A 349 24.68 -2.70 10.10
CA ILE A 349 24.07 -2.66 11.42
C ILE A 349 24.65 -3.78 12.29
N ASP A 350 24.79 -3.51 13.58
CA ASP A 350 25.38 -4.43 14.53
C ASP A 350 24.45 -5.58 14.92
N ALA A 351 23.25 -5.69 14.33
CA ALA A 351 22.36 -6.83 14.55
C ALA A 351 23.01 -8.17 14.20
N ILE A 352 23.92 -8.17 13.21
CA ILE A 352 24.83 -9.28 12.90
C ILE A 352 26.22 -8.73 12.68
N GLN A 353 27.20 -9.35 13.32
CA GLN A 353 28.62 -9.06 13.13
C GLN A 353 29.36 -10.28 12.60
N ASP A 354 30.46 -10.06 11.87
CA ASP A 354 31.39 -11.15 11.52
C ASP A 354 32.29 -11.53 12.72
N LYS A 355 33.08 -12.59 12.55
CA LYS A 355 34.03 -13.10 13.55
C LYS A 355 35.05 -12.05 14.02
N ASP A 356 35.30 -11.02 13.22
CA ASP A 356 36.25 -9.95 13.51
C ASP A 356 35.56 -8.73 14.16
N GLY A 357 34.24 -8.81 14.37
CA GLY A 357 33.42 -7.78 15.02
C GLY A 357 32.96 -6.66 14.09
N ASN A 358 33.05 -6.84 12.77
CA ASN A 358 32.53 -5.84 11.82
C ASN A 358 31.04 -6.04 11.58
N ASP A 359 30.29 -4.95 11.55
CA ASP A 359 28.85 -4.96 11.25
C ASP A 359 28.57 -5.43 9.82
N MET A 360 27.52 -6.24 9.67
CA MET A 360 27.10 -6.77 8.38
C MET A 360 26.18 -5.82 7.62
N PRO A 361 26.15 -5.86 6.26
CA PRO A 361 25.31 -4.97 5.46
C PRO A 361 23.82 -5.16 5.76
N GLU A 362 23.16 -4.07 6.14
CA GLU A 362 21.75 -4.07 6.56
C GLU A 362 20.82 -4.46 5.40
N GLY A 363 21.06 -3.96 4.18
CA GLY A 363 20.22 -4.31 3.02
C GLY A 363 20.25 -5.79 2.64
N ILE A 364 21.33 -6.52 2.96
CA ILE A 364 21.39 -7.98 2.77
C ILE A 364 20.59 -8.68 3.87
N GLN A 365 20.69 -8.20 5.12
CA GLN A 365 19.90 -8.70 6.23
C GLN A 365 18.40 -8.51 5.98
N ASP A 366 17.98 -7.32 5.54
CA ASP A 366 16.59 -7.05 5.16
C ASP A 366 16.11 -8.03 4.09
N ALA A 367 16.88 -8.22 3.00
CA ALA A 367 16.49 -9.14 1.93
C ALA A 367 16.30 -10.58 2.41
N ILE A 368 17.11 -11.04 3.36
CA ILE A 368 16.95 -12.36 3.98
C ILE A 368 15.67 -12.39 4.82
N PHE A 369 15.53 -11.45 5.76
CA PHE A 369 14.50 -11.53 6.81
C PHE A 369 13.10 -11.09 6.37
N THR A 370 12.97 -10.22 5.37
CA THR A 370 11.65 -9.84 4.84
C THR A 370 11.11 -10.83 3.82
N THR A 371 11.98 -11.68 3.26
CA THR A 371 11.63 -12.75 2.31
C THR A 371 11.28 -14.05 3.02
N LEU A 372 11.96 -14.34 4.14
CA LEU A 372 11.57 -15.41 5.08
C LEU A 372 10.15 -15.17 5.59
#